data_AF-A0A4Y2UJS7-F1
#
_entry.id   AF-A0A4Y2UJS7-F1
#
_cell.length_a   1.000
_cell.length_b   1.000
_cell.length_c   1.000
_cell.angle_alpha   90.00
_cell.angle_beta   90.00
_cell.angle_gamma   90.00
#
_symmetry.space_group_name_H-M   'P 1'
#
loop_
_entity.id
_entity.type
_entity.pdbx_description
1 polymer ?
#
loop_
_entity_poly.entity_id
_entity_poly.type
_entity_poly.pdbx_seq_one_letter_code
_entity_poly.pdbx_strand_id
1 'polypeptide(L)' 'MNTLLTLVKPFMPSSIRKIIRIHSSPEELLDFFPRSILPTKYGGDVNEYYMADRLKQINAEEDNYPVEGQKNTF' A
#
# COMPACT_ATOMS: atom_id res chain seq x y z
N MET A 1 -10.27 -14.57 9.20
CA MET A 1 -9.03 -14.01 9.77
C MET A 1 -7.89 -14.98 9.47
N ASN A 2 -6.84 -14.53 8.75
CA ASN A 2 -5.71 -15.38 8.36
C ASN A 2 -4.94 -15.89 9.60
N THR A 3 -4.60 -17.18 9.65
CA THR A 3 -3.85 -17.83 10.73
C THR A 3 -2.54 -17.11 11.05
N LEU A 4 -1.86 -16.58 10.02
CA LEU A 4 -0.63 -15.81 10.19
C LEU A 4 -0.84 -14.53 11.01
N LEU A 5 -1.92 -13.79 10.76
CA LEU A 5 -2.22 -12.55 11.50
C LEU A 5 -2.49 -12.84 12.98
N THR A 6 -3.12 -13.97 13.28
CA THR A 6 -3.37 -14.41 14.66
C THR A 6 -2.06 -14.69 15.40
N LEU A 7 -1.07 -15.30 14.73
CA LEU A 7 0.25 -15.59 15.31
C LEU A 7 1.07 -14.32 15.57
N VAL A 8 0.94 -13.30 14.70
CA VAL A 8 1.71 -12.04 14.81
C VAL A 8 1.07 -11.05 15.80
N LYS A 9 -0.26 -11.10 15.97
CA LYS A 9 -1.03 -10.20 16.86
C LYS A 9 -0.49 -10.02 18.29
N PRO A 10 -0.04 -11.06 19.04
CA PRO A 10 0.49 -10.88 20.38
C PRO A 10 1.74 -9.99 20.44
N PHE A 11 2.55 -9.97 19.37
CA PHE A 11 3.80 -9.21 19.30
C PHE A 11 3.62 -7.77 18.82
N MET A 12 2.42 -7.38 18.37
CA MET A 12 2.17 -6.01 17.91
C MET A 12 1.97 -5.03 19.07
N PRO A 13 2.63 -3.88 19.09
CA PRO A 13 2.34 -2.81 20.05
C PRO A 13 0.88 -2.36 20.00
N SER A 14 0.35 -1.86 21.12
CA SER A 14 -1.04 -1.38 21.20
C SER A 14 -1.31 -0.18 20.28
N SER A 15 -0.30 0.67 20.05
CA SER A 15 -0.35 1.77 19.08
C SER A 15 -0.58 1.25 17.65
N ILE A 16 0.16 0.21 17.25
CA ILE A 16 0.05 -0.42 15.93
C ILE A 16 -1.32 -1.12 15.76
N ARG A 17 -1.79 -1.81 16.81
CA ARG A 17 -3.10 -2.47 16.79
C ARG A 17 -4.27 -1.50 16.59
N LYS A 18 -4.12 -0.22 16.97
CA LYS A 18 -5.16 0.81 16.80
C LYS A 18 -5.23 1.40 15.39
N ILE A 19 -4.14 1.32 14.63
CA ILE A 19 -4.05 1.93 13.29
C ILE A 19 -4.23 0.90 12.16
N ILE A 20 -3.92 -0.38 12.41
CA ILE A 20 -4.10 -1.43 11.41
C ILE A 20 -5.58 -1.80 11.30
N ARG A 21 -6.14 -1.65 10.10
CA ARG A 21 -7.46 -2.14 9.72
C ARG A 21 -7.30 -3.27 8.71
N ILE A 22 -7.94 -4.41 8.96
CA ILE A 22 -7.91 -5.58 8.08
C ILE A 22 -9.30 -5.71 7.48
N HIS A 23 -9.37 -5.52 6.17
CA HIS A 23 -10.60 -5.60 5.38
C HIS A 23 -10.80 -7.00 4.84
N SER A 24 -12.05 -7.46 4.74
CA SER A 24 -12.36 -8.77 4.17
C SER A 24 -12.49 -8.72 2.65
N SER A 25 -12.83 -7.55 2.10
CA SER A 25 -12.90 -7.30 0.68
C SER A 25 -12.32 -5.92 0.28
N PRO A 26 -11.87 -5.74 -0.97
CA PRO A 26 -11.33 -4.46 -1.45
C PRO A 26 -12.34 -3.32 -1.45
N GLU A 27 -13.63 -3.61 -1.64
CA GLU A 27 -14.69 -2.61 -1.74
C GLU A 27 -14.86 -1.84 -0.43
N GLU A 28 -14.57 -2.47 0.72
CA GLU A 28 -14.56 -1.83 2.04
C GLU A 28 -13.55 -0.66 2.11
N LEU A 29 -12.54 -0.61 1.23
CA LEU A 29 -11.58 0.50 1.20
C LEU A 29 -12.25 1.83 0.80
N LEU A 30 -13.37 1.78 0.06
CA LEU A 30 -14.10 2.97 -0.38
C LEU A 30 -14.76 3.71 0.78
N ASP A 31 -14.98 3.06 1.92
CA ASP A 31 -15.49 3.69 3.14
C ASP A 31 -14.43 4.56 3.83
N PHE A 32 -13.16 4.38 3.49
CA PHE A 32 -12.02 5.06 4.11
C PHE A 32 -11.26 5.98 3.15
N PHE A 33 -11.27 5.67 1.86
CA PHE A 33 -10.52 6.39 0.84
C PHE A 33 -11.43 6.77 -0.34
N PRO A 34 -11.31 8.01 -0.87
CA PRO A 34 -12.01 8.40 -2.08
C PRO A 34 -11.65 7.51 -3.29
N ARG A 35 -12.63 7.24 -4.17
CA ARG A 35 -12.40 6.47 -5.40
C ARG A 35 -11.32 7.08 -6.30
N SER A 36 -11.25 8.40 -6.35
CA SER A 36 -10.34 9.16 -7.20
C SER A 36 -8.85 8.93 -6.91
N ILE A 37 -8.50 8.37 -5.74
CA ILE A 37 -7.11 8.08 -5.37
C ILE A 37 -6.80 6.59 -5.37
N LEU A 38 -7.82 5.74 -5.45
CA LEU A 38 -7.64 4.29 -5.41
C LEU A 38 -7.44 3.72 -6.82
N PRO A 39 -6.58 2.71 -6.97
CA PRO A 39 -6.48 1.93 -8.20
C PRO A 39 -7.81 1.28 -8.61
N THR A 40 -8.02 1.12 -9.91
CA THR A 40 -9.19 0.40 -10.47
C THR A 40 -9.35 -1.02 -9.92
N LYS A 41 -8.25 -1.74 -9.68
CA LYS A 41 -8.27 -3.09 -9.07
C LYS A 41 -8.83 -3.15 -7.64
N TYR A 42 -8.92 -2.00 -6.97
CA TYR A 42 -9.51 -1.86 -5.64
C TYR A 42 -10.84 -1.07 -5.67
N GLY A 43 -11.45 -0.92 -6.85
CA GLY A 43 -12.74 -0.23 -7.02
C GLY A 43 -12.66 1.29 -7.15
N GLY A 44 -11.45 1.85 -7.35
CA GLY A 44 -11.24 3.28 -7.59
C GLY A 44 -11.12 3.65 -9.07
N ASP A 45 -10.68 4.88 -9.33
CA ASP A 45 -10.65 5.47 -10.67
C ASP A 45 -9.23 5.58 -11.24
N VAL A 46 -8.18 5.31 -10.44
CA VAL A 46 -6.80 5.45 -10.88
C VAL A 46 -6.37 4.24 -11.71
N ASN A 47 -6.02 4.48 -12.97
CA ASN A 47 -5.51 3.45 -13.86
C ASN A 47 -4.06 3.04 -13.47
N GLU A 48 -3.74 1.77 -13.65
CA GLU A 48 -2.42 1.17 -13.45
C GLU A 48 -1.32 1.88 -14.28
N TYR A 49 -1.66 2.43 -15.46
CA TYR A 49 -0.75 3.25 -16.26
C TYR A 49 -0.25 4.50 -15.51
N TYR A 50 -1.13 5.20 -14.78
CA TYR A 50 -0.78 6.37 -13.99
C TYR A 50 0.24 6.01 -12.87
N MET A 51 0.16 4.79 -12.35
CA MET A 51 1.07 4.34 -11.30
C MET A 51 2.48 4.07 -11.82
N ALA A 52 2.63 3.51 -13.03
CA ALA A 52 3.96 3.27 -13.60
C ALA A 52 4.74 4.57 -13.83
N ASP A 53 4.07 5.61 -14.35
CA ASP A 53 4.70 6.91 -14.58
C ASP A 53 4.99 7.65 -13.26
N ARG A 54 4.08 7.55 -12.27
CA ARG A 54 4.32 8.10 -10.93
C ARG A 54 5.48 7.41 -10.21
N LEU A 55 5.61 6.08 -10.32
CA LEU A 55 6.73 5.33 -9.76
C LEU A 55 8.05 5.76 -10.41
N LYS A 56 8.07 5.97 -11.73
CA LYS A 56 9.25 6.50 -12.43
C LYS A 56 9.62 7.91 -11.97
N GLN A 57 8.63 8.79 -11.74
CA GLN A 57 8.85 10.12 -11.20
C GLN A 57 9.42 10.06 -9.78
N ILE A 58 8.81 9.29 -8.88
CA ILE A 58 9.27 9.13 -7.49
C ILE A 58 10.69 8.58 -7.45
N ASN A 59 11.01 7.57 -8.27
CA ASN A 59 12.36 7.02 -8.35
C ASN A 59 13.39 7.98 -8.96
N ALA A 60 12.95 8.93 -9.80
CA ALA A 60 13.80 9.96 -10.37
C ALA A 60 14.01 11.17 -9.42
N GLU A 61 13.03 11.43 -8.55
CA GLU A 61 13.09 12.43 -7.48
C GLU A 61 13.93 11.94 -6.28
N GLU A 62 13.89 10.64 -5.99
CA GLU A 62 14.74 9.97 -5.01
C GLU A 62 16.13 9.67 -5.63
N ASP A 63 17.02 10.67 -5.67
CA ASP A 63 18.43 10.51 -6.10
C ASP A 63 19.27 9.61 -5.14
N ASN A 64 18.63 8.82 -4.26
CA ASN A 64 19.31 8.03 -3.24
C ASN A 64 18.67 6.66 -3.03
N TYR A 65 19.50 5.65 -3.27
CA TYR A 65 19.42 4.30 -2.75
C TYR A 65 18.93 4.26 -1.28
N PRO A 66 18.06 3.31 -0.89
CA PRO A 66 17.86 2.99 0.52
C PRO A 66 19.12 2.25 1.00
N VAL A 67 20.16 3.01 1.36
CA VAL A 67 21.42 2.66 2.03
C VAL A 67 22.28 1.52 1.45
N GLU A 68 21.76 0.56 0.67
CA GLU A 68 22.49 -0.57 0.06
C GLU A 68 21.71 -1.27 -1.09
N GLY A 69 20.53 -0.75 -1.48
CA GLY A 69 19.65 -1.40 -2.46
C GLY A 69 20.08 -1.26 -3.92
N GLN A 70 19.84 -2.28 -4.75
CA GLN A 70 20.10 -2.24 -6.20
C GLN A 70 19.15 -1.25 -6.91
N LYS A 71 19.64 -0.58 -7.95
CA LYS A 71 18.84 0.38 -8.75
C LYS A 71 17.64 -0.34 -9.39
N ASN A 72 16.42 0.15 -9.11
CA ASN A 72 15.22 -0.34 -9.80
C ASN A 72 15.28 0.06 -11.27
N THR A 73 15.51 -0.93 -12.14
CA THR A 73 15.46 -0.79 -13.60
C THR A 73 14.17 -1.45 -14.08
N PHE A 74 13.09 -0.67 -14.11
CA PHE A 74 11.83 -1.01 -14.80
C PHE A 74 11.59 -0.03 -15.94
#